data_AF-A0A2W4I6V9-F1
#
_entry.id   AF-A0A2W4I6V9-F1
#
_cell.length_a   1.000
_cell.length_b   1.000
_cell.length_c   1.000
_cell.angle_alpha   90.00
_cell.angle_beta   90.00
_cell.angle_gamma   90.00
#
_symmetry.space_group_name_H-M   'P 1'
#
loop_
_entity.id
_entity.type
_entity.pdbx_description
1 polymer ?
#
loop_
_entity_poly.entity_id
_entity_poly.type
_entity_poly.pdbx_seq_one_letter_code
_entity_poly.pdbx_strand_id
1 'polypeptide(L)'
;MKRNVIFLVFIILLVLATISFAANFNYVGKEELYRYSKLNDTYPPLQYQLIREINDFKVASYINNGIGNLYISHGCVHISPATSFILYSILPLNATVYIKGYNLNPPDNLAEIAELTDLVNSNEDIQNLKYKCSDPTGLKLVLYPQKAGILFLNNKAFAKFNVMSGPEFSNYPLQGKDEKGLVFDKNYAEPTPEGMFRIFKKTDYFYASLYPDTSLLKQDCLMVYKDNKWKYWDEDKQLWASVPVNIAEDLARKDDSFTMLFYEIKRDKDNNIISARWGGHPFGKHALMLMDDKNVITSILIHTNGQLLLEEQEMLYYITDMIISDKEKTWDEFVESHQPLIEMRYINDFIQNPQNSSFADNKSTAFFKLANNLSLSAEEKLYVPDYYYLSQRVTRATKYKMTYAFSSADKRVLSEWRISQDKMIYPKFYGIYYDIFSYDLSFRKSASWYNSLRITWDYVQPLKQEFMVYFDKNNIESPIDRGKVCFSLLSNRLRFGTVSSLYLWLFLKGM
;
A
#
# COMPACT_ATOMS: atom_id res chain seq x y z
N MET A 1 3.18 -41.00 -13.15
CA MET A 1 2.27 -40.61 -12.04
C MET A 1 2.94 -39.85 -10.90
N LYS A 2 4.11 -40.26 -10.36
CA LYS A 2 4.76 -39.56 -9.22
C LYS A 2 5.23 -38.11 -9.48
N ARG A 3 5.49 -37.71 -10.73
CA ARG A 3 5.88 -36.33 -11.10
C ARG A 3 4.74 -35.29 -11.03
N ASN A 4 3.50 -35.71 -11.23
CA ASN A 4 2.35 -34.79 -11.20
C ASN A 4 1.87 -34.50 -9.77
N VAL A 5 2.15 -35.40 -8.83
CA VAL A 5 1.88 -35.20 -7.39
C VAL A 5 2.88 -34.19 -6.80
N ILE A 6 4.15 -34.23 -7.22
CA ILE A 6 5.19 -33.29 -6.75
C ILE A 6 4.91 -31.87 -7.26
N PHE A 7 4.44 -31.70 -8.49
CA PHE A 7 4.07 -30.39 -9.03
C PHE A 7 2.82 -29.80 -8.35
N LEU A 8 1.84 -30.64 -8.01
CA LEU A 8 0.65 -30.23 -7.27
C LEU A 8 1.00 -29.83 -5.82
N VAL A 9 1.89 -30.56 -5.15
CA VAL A 9 2.39 -30.21 -3.81
C VAL A 9 3.21 -28.92 -3.84
N PHE A 10 3.99 -28.68 -4.90
CA PHE A 10 4.75 -27.45 -5.09
C PHE A 10 3.83 -26.23 -5.29
N ILE A 11 2.73 -26.38 -6.04
CA ILE A 11 1.70 -25.32 -6.19
C ILE A 11 0.98 -25.08 -4.87
N ILE A 12 0.59 -26.13 -4.14
CA ILE A 12 -0.08 -26.01 -2.84
C ILE A 12 0.82 -25.30 -1.80
N LEU A 13 2.12 -25.58 -1.79
CA LEU A 13 3.06 -24.92 -0.89
C LEU A 13 3.36 -23.46 -1.29
N LEU A 14 3.40 -23.15 -2.59
CA LEU A 14 3.49 -21.78 -3.09
C LEU A 14 2.25 -20.96 -2.72
N VAL A 15 1.08 -21.59 -2.80
CA VAL A 15 -0.23 -21.03 -2.39
C VAL A 15 -0.28 -20.84 -0.87
N LEU A 16 0.26 -21.74 -0.05
CA LEU A 16 0.29 -21.56 1.42
C LEU A 16 1.27 -20.46 1.90
N ALA A 17 2.36 -20.21 1.16
CA ALA A 17 3.29 -19.12 1.45
C ALA A 17 2.73 -17.75 1.03
N THR A 18 2.07 -17.67 -0.14
CA THR A 18 1.32 -16.46 -0.53
C THR A 18 0.09 -16.27 0.35
N ILE A 19 -0.60 -17.32 0.79
CA ILE A 19 -1.66 -17.24 1.81
C ILE A 19 -1.07 -16.83 3.17
N SER A 20 0.18 -17.08 3.55
CA SER A 20 0.68 -16.57 4.84
C SER A 20 1.01 -15.08 4.83
N PHE A 21 1.46 -14.55 3.68
CA PHE A 21 1.70 -13.11 3.51
C PHE A 21 0.41 -12.35 3.16
N ALA A 22 -0.46 -12.99 2.39
CA ALA A 22 -1.75 -12.44 2.01
C ALA A 22 -2.81 -12.69 3.08
N ALA A 23 -2.84 -13.78 3.87
CA ALA A 23 -3.87 -13.99 4.93
C ALA A 23 -3.71 -13.07 6.13
N ASN A 24 -2.53 -12.48 6.36
CA ASN A 24 -2.38 -11.42 7.35
C ASN A 24 -2.90 -10.05 6.85
N PHE A 25 -3.28 -9.93 5.57
CA PHE A 25 -3.89 -8.72 4.97
C PHE A 25 -5.16 -8.98 4.12
N ASN A 26 -5.55 -10.24 3.89
CA ASN A 26 -6.71 -10.67 3.08
C ASN A 26 -7.96 -10.84 3.95
N TYR A 27 -7.91 -10.44 5.22
CA TYR A 27 -9.02 -10.61 6.15
C TYR A 27 -9.99 -9.42 6.19
N VAL A 28 -9.92 -8.52 5.20
CA VAL A 28 -11.00 -7.58 4.91
C VAL A 28 -11.84 -8.14 3.76
N GLY A 29 -13.13 -8.35 4.02
CA GLY A 29 -14.05 -9.08 3.15
C GLY A 29 -14.01 -8.64 1.70
N LYS A 30 -13.50 -9.51 0.83
CA LYS A 30 -13.52 -9.38 -0.64
C LYS A 30 -14.92 -9.20 -1.24
N GLU A 31 -15.99 -9.42 -0.46
CA GLU A 31 -17.37 -9.12 -0.83
C GLU A 31 -17.76 -7.64 -0.66
N GLU A 32 -17.03 -6.84 0.14
CA GLU A 32 -17.37 -5.43 0.39
C GLU A 32 -16.90 -4.49 -0.74
N LEU A 33 -15.72 -4.76 -1.34
CA LEU A 33 -15.19 -4.06 -2.51
C LEU A 33 -16.15 -4.11 -3.73
N TYR A 34 -17.05 -5.10 -3.77
CA TYR A 34 -17.91 -5.40 -4.91
C TYR A 34 -19.20 -4.55 -4.98
N ARG A 35 -19.65 -3.95 -3.86
CA ARG A 35 -21.03 -3.45 -3.72
C ARG A 35 -21.39 -2.26 -4.63
N TYR A 36 -20.40 -1.52 -5.14
CA TYR A 36 -20.66 -0.17 -5.67
C TYR A 36 -20.45 0.03 -7.19
N SER A 37 -20.23 -1.03 -7.98
CA SER A 37 -19.75 -0.91 -9.38
C SER A 37 -20.80 -0.86 -10.52
N LYS A 38 -22.04 -0.43 -10.24
CA LYS A 38 -23.07 -0.13 -11.27
C LYS A 38 -23.87 1.12 -10.93
N LEU A 39 -23.62 2.20 -11.67
CA LEU A 39 -24.47 3.38 -11.70
C LEU A 39 -25.33 3.30 -12.97
N ASN A 40 -26.64 3.18 -12.81
CA ASN A 40 -27.60 3.44 -13.88
C ASN A 40 -28.06 4.91 -13.74
N ASP A 41 -28.24 5.55 -14.88
CA ASP A 41 -28.71 6.92 -15.05
C ASP A 41 -29.96 7.21 -14.21
N THR A 42 -29.82 8.12 -13.22
CA THR A 42 -30.80 9.09 -12.67
C THR A 42 -30.59 9.25 -11.16
N TYR A 43 -29.53 9.96 -10.75
CA TYR A 43 -29.52 10.53 -9.40
C TYR A 43 -29.85 12.02 -9.45
N PRO A 44 -30.69 12.51 -8.53
CA PRO A 44 -31.12 13.90 -8.46
C PRO A 44 -29.97 14.86 -8.10
N PRO A 45 -30.09 16.16 -8.43
CA PRO A 45 -29.03 17.15 -8.21
C PRO A 45 -28.65 17.26 -6.74
N LEU A 46 -27.35 17.47 -6.49
CA LEU A 46 -26.79 17.60 -5.14
C LEU A 46 -27.26 18.90 -4.46
N GLN A 47 -27.48 18.84 -3.15
CA GLN A 47 -27.83 20.00 -2.33
C GLN A 47 -26.58 20.83 -2.04
N TYR A 48 -26.74 22.16 -1.94
CA TYR A 48 -25.62 23.08 -1.74
C TYR A 48 -24.81 22.76 -0.47
N GLN A 49 -25.48 22.44 0.63
CA GLN A 49 -24.82 22.14 1.89
C GLN A 49 -23.98 20.84 1.79
N LEU A 50 -24.53 19.77 1.21
CA LEU A 50 -23.77 18.55 0.91
C LEU A 50 -22.55 18.82 0.01
N ILE A 51 -22.70 19.64 -1.03
CA ILE A 51 -21.58 20.01 -1.92
C ILE A 51 -20.48 20.71 -1.12
N ARG A 52 -20.85 21.64 -0.24
CA ARG A 52 -19.91 22.35 0.62
C ARG A 52 -19.18 21.37 1.56
N GLU A 53 -19.91 20.56 2.31
CA GLU A 53 -19.31 19.61 3.26
C GLU A 53 -18.35 18.62 2.56
N ILE A 54 -18.73 18.08 1.39
CA ILE A 54 -17.86 17.17 0.62
C ILE A 54 -16.58 17.86 0.13
N ASN A 55 -16.70 19.11 -0.32
CA ASN A 55 -15.54 19.87 -0.79
C ASN A 55 -14.63 20.28 0.36
N ASP A 56 -15.19 20.63 1.52
CA ASP A 56 -14.43 20.98 2.73
C ASP A 56 -13.77 19.74 3.38
N PHE A 57 -14.33 18.55 3.16
CA PHE A 57 -13.76 17.29 3.64
C PHE A 57 -12.49 16.89 2.87
N LYS A 58 -11.33 16.97 3.53
CA LYS A 58 -10.00 16.66 2.97
C LYS A 58 -9.74 15.15 2.84
N VAL A 59 -10.54 14.43 2.04
CA VAL A 59 -10.48 12.96 1.87
C VAL A 59 -9.06 12.44 1.69
N ALA A 60 -8.30 13.05 0.77
CA ALA A 60 -6.94 12.61 0.46
C ALA A 60 -5.99 12.74 1.67
N SER A 61 -6.10 13.79 2.49
CA SER A 61 -5.28 13.95 3.70
C SER A 61 -5.62 12.88 4.74
N TYR A 62 -6.90 12.66 5.02
CA TYR A 62 -7.32 11.65 6.00
C TYR A 62 -6.86 10.24 5.62
N ILE A 63 -7.07 9.84 4.36
CA ILE A 63 -6.64 8.52 3.90
C ILE A 63 -5.12 8.43 3.85
N ASN A 64 -4.42 9.47 3.41
CA ASN A 64 -2.96 9.50 3.38
C ASN A 64 -2.34 9.28 4.78
N ASN A 65 -2.90 9.94 5.79
CA ASN A 65 -2.49 9.77 7.18
C ASN A 65 -2.89 8.39 7.70
N GLY A 66 -4.04 7.87 7.25
CA GLY A 66 -4.57 6.56 7.60
C GLY A 66 -3.77 5.36 7.10
N ILE A 67 -3.32 5.40 5.84
CA ILE A 67 -2.50 4.36 5.21
C ILE A 67 -1.28 4.04 6.09
N GLY A 68 -0.77 5.04 6.81
CA GLY A 68 0.24 4.87 7.83
C GLY A 68 1.59 4.45 7.24
N ASN A 69 2.07 3.27 7.63
CA ASN A 69 3.41 2.82 7.25
C ASN A 69 3.46 2.32 5.81
N LEU A 70 4.42 2.85 5.06
CA LEU A 70 4.73 2.47 3.68
C LEU A 70 5.60 1.20 3.64
N TYR A 71 5.56 0.48 2.52
CA TYR A 71 6.36 -0.73 2.31
C TYR A 71 7.83 -0.42 2.01
N ILE A 72 8.73 -1.25 2.52
CA ILE A 72 10.15 -1.22 2.11
C ILE A 72 10.25 -1.59 0.63
N SER A 73 11.07 -0.86 -0.11
CA SER A 73 11.28 -1.08 -1.55
C SER A 73 12.52 -1.96 -1.82
N HIS A 74 12.69 -2.40 -3.07
CA HIS A 74 13.93 -3.01 -3.55
C HIS A 74 14.97 -1.98 -4.01
N GLY A 75 15.10 -0.85 -3.31
CA GLY A 75 16.05 0.24 -3.61
C GLY A 75 15.44 1.51 -4.21
N CYS A 76 14.15 1.50 -4.54
CA CYS A 76 13.38 2.70 -4.89
C CYS A 76 12.93 3.50 -3.66
N VAL A 77 12.20 4.59 -3.89
CA VAL A 77 11.62 5.43 -2.85
C VAL A 77 10.10 5.31 -2.94
N HIS A 78 9.50 4.63 -1.96
CA HIS A 78 8.05 4.55 -1.82
C HIS A 78 7.50 5.76 -1.08
N ILE A 79 6.37 6.27 -1.58
CA ILE A 79 5.54 7.30 -0.98
C ILE A 79 4.07 6.91 -1.09
N SER A 80 3.22 7.55 -0.31
CA SER A 80 1.77 7.32 -0.37
C SER A 80 1.16 7.78 -1.70
N PRO A 81 -0.01 7.24 -2.11
CA PRO A 81 -0.61 7.55 -3.40
C PRO A 81 -0.88 9.05 -3.64
N ALA A 82 -1.55 9.72 -2.69
CA ALA A 82 -1.82 11.16 -2.76
C ALA A 82 -0.54 11.99 -2.88
N THR A 83 0.48 11.70 -2.07
CA THR A 83 1.81 12.34 -2.16
C THR A 83 2.44 12.12 -3.53
N SER A 84 2.36 10.89 -4.07
CA SER A 84 2.89 10.57 -5.40
C SER A 84 2.24 11.43 -6.48
N PHE A 85 0.92 11.54 -6.46
CA PHE A 85 0.18 12.40 -7.40
C PHE A 85 0.55 13.89 -7.25
N ILE A 86 0.62 14.41 -6.02
CA ILE A 86 0.97 15.82 -5.78
C ILE A 86 2.38 16.11 -6.29
N LEU A 87 3.39 15.33 -5.87
CA LEU A 87 4.78 15.52 -6.31
C LEU A 87 4.92 15.37 -7.83
N TYR A 88 4.25 14.37 -8.42
CA TYR A 88 4.17 14.18 -9.86
C TYR A 88 3.59 15.41 -10.57
N SER A 89 2.59 16.06 -9.99
CA SER A 89 1.93 17.22 -10.59
C SER A 89 2.76 18.51 -10.47
N ILE A 90 3.41 18.73 -9.32
CA ILE A 90 4.03 20.02 -9.00
C ILE A 90 5.52 20.12 -9.32
N LEU A 91 6.29 19.01 -9.26
CA LEU A 91 7.74 19.08 -9.43
C LEU A 91 8.10 19.18 -10.93
N PRO A 92 8.83 20.20 -11.40
CA PRO A 92 9.29 20.25 -12.79
C PRO A 92 10.34 19.19 -13.08
N LEU A 93 10.56 18.90 -14.36
CA LEU A 93 11.75 18.15 -14.77
C LEU A 93 13.01 18.93 -14.36
N ASN A 94 14.10 18.21 -14.12
CA ASN A 94 15.35 18.72 -13.58
C ASN A 94 15.29 19.29 -12.15
N ALA A 95 14.15 19.21 -11.45
CA ALA A 95 14.12 19.55 -10.02
C ALA A 95 15.13 18.68 -9.25
N THR A 96 15.85 19.30 -8.32
CA THR A 96 16.92 18.62 -7.59
C THR A 96 16.35 17.75 -6.49
N VAL A 97 16.83 16.50 -6.41
CA VAL A 97 16.50 15.55 -5.35
C VAL A 97 17.77 15.16 -4.62
N TYR A 98 17.78 15.29 -3.29
CA TYR A 98 18.89 14.85 -2.44
C TYR A 98 18.44 13.64 -1.63
N ILE A 99 19.10 12.50 -1.82
CA ILE A 99 18.93 11.33 -0.96
C ILE A 99 20.05 11.34 0.07
N LYS A 100 19.68 11.41 1.34
CA LYS A 100 20.62 11.41 2.48
C LYS A 100 20.99 9.99 2.87
N GLY A 101 22.16 9.81 3.50
CA GLY A 101 22.53 8.53 4.11
C GLY A 101 21.60 8.12 5.25
N TYR A 102 21.43 6.81 5.47
CA TYR A 102 20.54 6.24 6.50
C TYR A 102 20.90 6.67 7.93
N ASN A 103 22.15 7.03 8.17
CA ASN A 103 22.67 7.53 9.43
C ASN A 103 22.30 9.01 9.71
N LEU A 104 21.81 9.75 8.72
CA LEU A 104 21.43 11.16 8.88
C LEU A 104 19.96 11.28 9.31
N ASN A 105 19.69 12.22 10.22
CA ASN A 105 18.33 12.51 10.69
C ASN A 105 17.76 13.74 9.97
N PRO A 106 16.43 13.80 9.77
CA PRO A 106 15.76 15.03 9.36
C PRO A 106 15.98 16.15 10.39
N PRO A 107 15.71 17.42 10.03
CA PRO A 107 15.79 18.54 10.96
C PRO A 107 14.93 18.32 12.21
N ASP A 108 15.39 18.79 13.37
CA ASP A 108 14.69 18.60 14.66
C ASP A 108 13.29 19.23 14.67
N ASN A 109 13.07 20.30 13.89
CA ASN A 109 11.77 20.96 13.75
C ASN A 109 10.83 20.29 12.74
N LEU A 110 11.05 19.01 12.39
CA LEU A 110 10.21 18.28 11.45
C LEU A 110 8.72 18.30 11.81
N ALA A 111 8.39 18.26 13.10
CA ALA A 111 6.99 18.29 13.58
C ALA A 111 6.26 19.59 13.16
N GLU A 112 6.96 20.72 13.07
CA GLU A 112 6.40 22.03 12.74
C GLU A 112 6.16 22.23 11.24
N ILE A 113 6.78 21.41 10.39
CA ILE A 113 6.58 21.47 8.93
C ILE A 113 5.23 20.84 8.59
N ALA A 114 4.42 21.53 7.79
CA ALA A 114 3.11 21.05 7.34
C ALA A 114 3.22 19.79 6.46
N GLU A 115 2.27 18.87 6.57
CA GLU A 115 2.16 17.73 5.65
C GLU A 115 1.77 18.20 4.24
N LEU A 116 2.39 17.63 3.22
CA LEU A 116 2.16 18.02 1.83
C LEU A 116 0.70 17.84 1.40
N THR A 117 0.06 16.76 1.86
CA THR A 117 -1.34 16.47 1.56
C THR A 117 -2.31 17.45 2.23
N ASP A 118 -1.90 18.11 3.32
CA ASP A 118 -2.77 19.09 4.00
C ASP A 118 -2.85 20.42 3.27
N LEU A 119 -1.87 20.69 2.38
CA LEU A 119 -1.79 21.88 1.55
C LEU A 119 -2.67 21.80 0.29
N VAL A 120 -3.26 20.64 -0.02
CA VAL A 120 -3.99 20.39 -1.25
C VAL A 120 -5.37 19.84 -0.93
N ASN A 121 -6.40 20.57 -1.32
CA ASN A 121 -7.78 20.10 -1.25
C ASN A 121 -8.45 20.03 -2.62
N SER A 122 -7.91 20.70 -3.62
CA SER A 122 -8.50 20.82 -4.95
C SER A 122 -7.44 20.82 -6.07
N ASN A 123 -7.89 20.62 -7.30
CA ASN A 123 -7.05 20.83 -8.48
C ASN A 123 -6.52 22.26 -8.59
N GLU A 124 -7.24 23.26 -8.08
CA GLU A 124 -6.77 24.65 -8.03
C GLU A 124 -5.55 24.80 -7.12
N ASP A 125 -5.58 24.16 -5.94
CA ASP A 125 -4.42 24.14 -5.03
C ASP A 125 -3.19 23.51 -5.70
N ILE A 126 -3.39 22.43 -6.48
CA ILE A 126 -2.32 21.80 -7.25
C ILE A 126 -1.75 22.77 -8.28
N GLN A 127 -2.59 23.50 -9.03
CA GLN A 127 -2.09 24.50 -9.99
C GLN A 127 -1.33 25.63 -9.29
N ASN A 128 -1.83 26.10 -8.15
CA ASN A 128 -1.18 27.13 -7.34
C ASN A 128 0.19 26.66 -6.82
N LEU A 129 0.29 25.42 -6.33
CA LEU A 129 1.55 24.84 -5.90
C LEU A 129 2.51 24.61 -7.07
N LYS A 130 2.00 24.14 -8.21
CA LYS A 130 2.79 23.98 -9.45
C LYS A 130 3.39 25.30 -9.91
N TYR A 131 2.63 26.39 -9.84
CA TYR A 131 3.15 27.73 -10.13
C TYR A 131 4.26 28.13 -9.15
N LYS A 132 4.07 27.91 -7.83
CA LYS A 132 5.11 28.18 -6.81
C LYS A 132 6.36 27.32 -7.00
N CYS A 133 6.22 26.09 -7.50
CA CYS A 133 7.32 25.14 -7.74
C CYS A 133 7.91 25.25 -9.16
N SER A 134 7.50 26.24 -9.96
CA SER A 134 7.90 26.34 -11.37
C SER A 134 9.37 26.67 -11.58
N ASP A 135 10.02 27.35 -10.62
CA ASP A 135 11.45 27.63 -10.64
C ASP A 135 12.25 26.46 -10.04
N PRO A 136 12.96 25.67 -10.86
CA PRO A 136 13.74 24.53 -10.38
C PRO A 136 14.96 24.93 -9.54
N THR A 137 15.43 26.19 -9.61
CA THR A 137 16.63 26.63 -8.89
C THR A 137 16.35 26.88 -7.41
N GLY A 138 15.15 27.37 -7.09
CA GLY A 138 14.66 27.53 -5.73
C GLY A 138 14.09 26.24 -5.13
N LEU A 139 13.90 25.19 -5.93
CA LEU A 139 13.20 23.97 -5.55
C LEU A 139 14.18 22.81 -5.30
N LYS A 140 14.06 22.19 -4.13
CA LYS A 140 14.76 20.92 -3.85
C LYS A 140 13.89 19.98 -3.02
N LEU A 141 13.95 18.71 -3.37
CA LEU A 141 13.39 17.61 -2.59
C LEU A 141 14.52 16.97 -1.78
N VAL A 142 14.34 16.78 -0.47
CA VAL A 142 15.31 16.10 0.38
C VAL A 142 14.65 14.87 0.99
N LEU A 143 15.23 13.70 0.75
CA LEU A 143 14.73 12.42 1.22
C LEU A 143 15.69 11.87 2.28
N TYR A 144 15.15 11.61 3.46
CA TYR A 144 15.79 10.86 4.53
C TYR A 144 15.22 9.45 4.51
N PRO A 145 16.00 8.44 4.04
CA PRO A 145 15.52 7.08 3.90
C PRO A 145 14.82 6.56 5.16
N GLN A 146 13.60 6.03 4.99
CA GLN A 146 12.78 5.46 6.06
C GLN A 146 12.38 6.43 7.19
N LYS A 147 12.55 7.75 7.00
CA LYS A 147 12.29 8.77 8.02
C LYS A 147 11.31 9.84 7.54
N ALA A 148 11.70 10.62 6.53
CA ALA A 148 10.88 11.72 6.01
C ALA A 148 11.36 12.22 4.65
N GLY A 149 10.42 12.65 3.81
CA GLY A 149 10.69 13.51 2.67
C GLY A 149 10.32 14.96 3.00
N ILE A 150 11.11 15.91 2.51
CA ILE A 150 10.89 17.35 2.74
C ILE A 150 11.05 18.08 1.42
N LEU A 151 10.01 18.82 1.04
CA LEU A 151 10.02 19.77 -0.06
C LEU A 151 10.52 21.11 0.45
N PHE A 152 11.54 21.67 -0.19
CA PHE A 152 12.06 23.00 0.11
C PHE A 152 11.79 23.96 -1.03
N LEU A 153 11.37 25.17 -0.69
CA LEU A 153 11.23 26.31 -1.58
C LEU A 153 12.14 27.44 -1.08
N ASN A 154 13.04 27.92 -1.94
CA ASN A 154 14.01 28.96 -1.64
C ASN A 154 14.79 28.68 -0.34
N ASN A 155 15.27 27.43 -0.22
CA ASN A 155 15.98 26.90 0.96
C ASN A 155 15.20 26.88 2.28
N LYS A 156 13.88 27.14 2.28
CA LYS A 156 13.01 26.98 3.44
C LYS A 156 12.23 25.68 3.33
N ALA A 157 12.15 24.92 4.41
CA ALA A 157 11.30 23.74 4.46
C ALA A 157 9.84 24.17 4.28
N PHE A 158 9.20 23.65 3.25
CA PHE A 158 7.86 24.08 2.84
C PHE A 158 6.80 23.04 3.23
N ALA A 159 7.06 21.77 2.94
CA ALA A 159 6.17 20.67 3.26
C ALA A 159 6.96 19.40 3.56
N LYS A 160 6.40 18.51 4.37
CA LYS A 160 6.93 17.17 4.64
C LYS A 160 5.98 16.09 4.13
N PHE A 161 6.48 14.87 4.04
CA PHE A 161 5.70 13.68 3.74
C PHE A 161 6.44 12.42 4.20
N ASN A 162 5.72 11.32 4.37
CA ASN A 162 6.30 10.03 4.72
C ASN A 162 7.00 9.39 3.52
N VAL A 163 8.14 8.76 3.78
CA VAL A 163 8.93 8.08 2.75
C VAL A 163 9.47 6.75 3.27
N MET A 164 9.45 5.73 2.43
CA MET A 164 10.08 4.45 2.71
C MET A 164 10.98 4.05 1.55
N SER A 165 12.27 4.03 1.82
CA SER A 165 13.30 3.70 0.84
C SER A 165 13.63 2.20 0.87
N GLY A 166 14.65 1.80 0.12
CA GLY A 166 15.24 0.46 0.25
C GLY A 166 15.70 0.13 1.67
N PRO A 167 16.08 -1.13 1.92
CA PRO A 167 16.65 -1.55 3.20
C PRO A 167 17.97 -0.82 3.51
N GLU A 168 18.31 -0.60 4.79
CA GLU A 168 19.61 -0.04 5.18
C GLU A 168 20.77 -0.99 4.80
N PHE A 169 20.50 -2.30 4.83
CA PHE A 169 21.46 -3.33 4.45
C PHE A 169 20.92 -4.17 3.31
N SER A 170 21.77 -4.40 2.32
CA SER A 170 21.41 -5.22 1.19
C SER A 170 21.12 -6.67 1.62
N ASN A 171 20.05 -7.25 1.08
CA ASN A 171 19.55 -8.54 1.52
C ASN A 171 18.93 -9.35 0.39
N TYR A 172 18.79 -10.65 0.66
CA TYR A 172 17.95 -11.53 -0.13
C TYR A 172 16.64 -11.73 0.61
N PRO A 173 15.51 -11.19 0.13
CA PRO A 173 14.21 -11.39 0.78
C PRO A 173 13.91 -12.88 0.96
N LEU A 174 13.41 -13.26 2.15
CA LEU A 174 12.95 -14.62 2.40
C LEU A 174 11.60 -14.82 1.69
N GLN A 175 11.50 -15.85 0.85
CA GLN A 175 10.27 -16.20 0.13
C GLN A 175 9.50 -17.35 0.80
N GLY A 176 10.18 -18.11 1.67
CA GLY A 176 9.59 -19.18 2.45
C GLY A 176 10.52 -20.37 2.63
N LYS A 177 9.93 -21.56 2.66
CA LYS A 177 10.63 -22.83 2.89
C LYS A 177 10.17 -23.89 1.90
N ASP A 178 11.11 -24.68 1.39
CA ASP A 178 10.83 -25.89 0.62
C ASP A 178 11.57 -27.12 1.22
N GLU A 179 11.49 -28.28 0.54
CA GLU A 179 12.22 -29.50 0.92
C GLU A 179 13.75 -29.32 0.92
N LYS A 180 14.24 -28.25 0.28
CA LYS A 180 15.65 -27.91 0.15
C LYS A 180 16.13 -26.90 1.19
N GLY A 181 15.25 -26.31 2.00
CA GLY A 181 15.59 -25.38 3.07
C GLY A 181 14.87 -24.05 2.91
N LEU A 182 15.50 -22.97 3.38
CA LEU A 182 14.97 -21.62 3.17
C LEU A 182 15.14 -21.20 1.70
N VAL A 183 14.07 -20.67 1.13
CA VAL A 183 14.04 -20.15 -0.24
C VAL A 183 14.11 -18.63 -0.17
N PHE A 184 15.07 -18.06 -0.88
CA PHE A 184 15.27 -16.63 -0.96
C PHE A 184 14.98 -16.12 -2.36
N ASP A 185 14.52 -14.88 -2.47
CA ASP A 185 14.38 -14.20 -3.75
C ASP A 185 15.75 -14.13 -4.45
N LYS A 186 15.75 -14.25 -5.77
CA LYS A 186 16.95 -14.05 -6.57
C LYS A 186 17.24 -12.56 -6.76
N ASN A 187 16.21 -11.73 -6.66
CA ASN A 187 16.30 -10.29 -6.74
C ASN A 187 16.85 -9.76 -5.42
N TYR A 188 18.00 -9.12 -5.52
CA TYR A 188 18.67 -8.52 -4.37
C TYR A 188 17.98 -7.20 -4.01
N ALA A 189 17.60 -7.04 -2.75
CA ALA A 189 17.11 -5.76 -2.24
C ALA A 189 18.31 -4.93 -1.78
N GLU A 190 18.47 -3.73 -2.32
CA GLU A 190 19.61 -2.85 -2.02
C GLU A 190 19.16 -1.55 -1.35
N PRO A 191 20.03 -0.91 -0.55
CA PRO A 191 19.80 0.44 -0.08
C PRO A 191 19.59 1.39 -1.25
N THR A 192 18.59 2.26 -1.12
CA THR A 192 18.50 3.43 -2.00
C THR A 192 19.79 4.25 -1.85
N PRO A 193 20.53 4.50 -2.94
CA PRO A 193 21.84 5.14 -2.86
C PRO A 193 21.70 6.60 -2.46
N GLU A 194 22.60 7.06 -1.61
CA GLU A 194 22.73 8.48 -1.27
C GLU A 194 23.32 9.26 -2.43
N GLY A 195 22.97 10.55 -2.54
CA GLY A 195 23.50 11.41 -3.57
C GLY A 195 22.58 12.54 -3.98
N MET A 196 23.04 13.30 -4.98
CA MET A 196 22.25 14.31 -5.67
C MET A 196 21.75 13.74 -6.99
N PHE A 197 20.46 13.87 -7.22
CA PHE A 197 19.75 13.42 -8.40
C PHE A 197 18.90 14.56 -8.97
N ARG A 198 18.34 14.32 -10.15
CA ARG A 198 17.36 15.19 -10.80
C ARG A 198 16.19 14.37 -11.30
N ILE A 199 15.00 14.99 -11.33
CA ILE A 199 13.84 14.38 -11.96
C ILE A 199 14.05 14.37 -13.47
N PHE A 200 14.25 13.19 -14.02
CA PHE A 200 14.50 12.98 -15.44
C PHE A 200 13.20 12.84 -16.23
N LYS A 201 12.30 12.02 -15.72
CA LYS A 201 11.06 11.67 -16.40
C LYS A 201 9.93 11.46 -15.41
N LYS A 202 8.73 11.78 -15.86
CA LYS A 202 7.46 11.47 -15.21
C LYS A 202 6.75 10.40 -16.02
N THR A 203 6.24 9.36 -15.38
CA THR A 203 5.48 8.32 -16.07
C THR A 203 4.34 7.78 -15.21
N ASP A 204 3.17 7.62 -15.81
CA ASP A 204 2.02 6.95 -15.17
C ASP A 204 2.12 5.42 -15.27
N TYR A 205 3.14 4.94 -15.99
CA TYR A 205 3.36 3.54 -16.29
C TYR A 205 4.85 3.24 -16.41
N PHE A 206 5.38 2.36 -15.57
CA PHE A 206 6.78 1.94 -15.59
C PHE A 206 6.89 0.44 -15.82
N TYR A 207 7.41 0.07 -16.99
CA TYR A 207 7.75 -1.31 -17.31
C TYR A 207 9.11 -1.68 -16.72
N ALA A 208 9.16 -2.79 -15.99
CA ALA A 208 10.38 -3.34 -15.43
C ALA A 208 10.63 -4.74 -15.98
N SER A 209 11.80 -4.97 -16.58
CA SER A 209 12.18 -6.29 -17.10
C SER A 209 12.29 -7.37 -16.02
N LEU A 210 12.46 -6.99 -14.75
CA LEU A 210 12.45 -7.89 -13.60
C LEU A 210 11.03 -8.39 -13.25
N TYR A 211 10.01 -7.64 -13.66
CA TYR A 211 8.60 -7.93 -13.38
C TYR A 211 7.78 -7.84 -14.68
N PRO A 212 8.16 -8.57 -15.75
CA PRO A 212 7.60 -8.34 -17.07
C PRO A 212 6.09 -8.63 -17.07
N ASP A 213 5.65 -9.64 -16.35
CA ASP A 213 4.26 -10.07 -16.40
C ASP A 213 3.31 -9.11 -15.68
N THR A 214 3.75 -8.44 -14.62
CA THR A 214 2.92 -7.54 -13.81
C THR A 214 3.06 -6.07 -14.21
N SER A 215 4.16 -5.71 -14.89
CA SER A 215 4.43 -4.35 -15.36
C SER A 215 4.13 -4.13 -16.84
N LEU A 216 3.56 -5.11 -17.55
CA LEU A 216 3.03 -4.95 -18.92
C LEU A 216 1.65 -4.27 -18.97
N LEU A 217 0.90 -4.35 -17.86
CA LEU A 217 -0.41 -3.72 -17.75
C LEU A 217 -0.29 -2.42 -16.97
N LYS A 218 -0.84 -1.33 -17.51
CA LYS A 218 -0.98 -0.08 -16.74
C LYS A 218 -1.83 -0.36 -15.50
N GLN A 219 -1.46 0.26 -14.38
CA GLN A 219 -2.30 0.19 -13.18
C GLN A 219 -3.70 0.70 -13.49
N ASP A 220 -4.74 0.07 -12.94
CA ASP A 220 -6.17 0.38 -13.14
C ASP A 220 -6.70 0.04 -14.55
N CYS A 221 -5.89 -0.63 -15.37
CA CYS A 221 -6.30 -1.10 -16.70
C CYS A 221 -7.51 -2.05 -16.60
N LEU A 222 -8.53 -1.81 -17.41
CA LEU A 222 -9.69 -2.68 -17.52
C LEU A 222 -9.36 -3.92 -18.35
N MET A 223 -9.52 -5.08 -17.73
CA MET A 223 -9.45 -6.39 -18.35
C MET A 223 -10.86 -6.95 -18.49
N VAL A 224 -11.17 -7.52 -19.65
CA VAL A 224 -12.48 -8.11 -19.95
C VAL A 224 -12.31 -9.50 -20.54
N TYR A 225 -13.21 -10.40 -20.17
CA TYR A 225 -13.27 -11.72 -20.77
C TYR A 225 -14.11 -11.65 -22.05
N LYS A 226 -13.46 -11.80 -23.21
CA LYS A 226 -14.14 -11.75 -24.52
C LYS A 226 -13.45 -12.63 -25.56
N ASP A 227 -14.24 -13.19 -26.48
CA ASP A 227 -13.75 -14.13 -27.50
C ASP A 227 -13.00 -15.33 -26.87
N ASN A 228 -13.51 -15.84 -25.75
CA ASN A 228 -12.90 -16.91 -24.94
C ASN A 228 -11.47 -16.62 -24.46
N LYS A 229 -11.09 -15.34 -24.31
CA LYS A 229 -9.77 -14.93 -23.79
C LYS A 229 -9.90 -13.67 -22.92
N TRP A 230 -9.00 -13.54 -21.95
CA TRP A 230 -8.80 -12.29 -21.24
C TRP A 230 -8.08 -11.28 -22.13
N LYS A 231 -8.67 -10.11 -22.29
CA LYS A 231 -8.12 -9.01 -23.09
C LYS A 231 -8.15 -7.70 -22.32
N TYR A 232 -7.23 -6.82 -22.65
CA TYR A 232 -7.18 -5.46 -22.13
C TYR A 232 -7.03 -4.45 -23.28
N TRP A 233 -7.45 -3.22 -23.07
CA TRP A 233 -7.28 -2.15 -24.05
C TRP A 233 -5.88 -1.56 -23.91
N ASP A 234 -5.01 -1.85 -24.88
CA ASP A 234 -3.70 -1.23 -25.00
C ASP A 234 -3.90 0.14 -25.65
N GLU A 235 -3.98 1.19 -24.83
CA GLU A 235 -4.17 2.57 -25.29
C GLU A 235 -3.07 3.03 -26.25
N ASP A 236 -1.83 2.59 -26.04
CA ASP A 236 -0.70 3.06 -26.83
C ASP A 236 -0.77 2.47 -28.26
N LYS A 237 -1.31 1.25 -28.39
CA LYS A 237 -1.52 0.57 -29.67
C LYS A 237 -2.95 0.67 -30.21
N GLN A 238 -3.86 1.29 -29.46
CA GLN A 238 -5.29 1.41 -29.79
C GLN A 238 -5.92 0.06 -30.19
N LEU A 239 -5.62 -1.01 -29.43
CA LEU A 239 -6.11 -2.35 -29.72
C LEU A 239 -6.40 -3.17 -28.47
N TRP A 240 -7.19 -4.23 -28.63
CA TRP A 240 -7.40 -5.23 -27.59
C TRP A 240 -6.29 -6.26 -27.60
N ALA A 241 -5.38 -6.16 -26.64
CA ALA A 241 -4.27 -7.07 -26.45
C ALA A 241 -4.65 -8.20 -25.49
N SER A 242 -3.92 -9.32 -25.55
CA SER A 242 -4.08 -10.42 -24.60
C SER A 242 -3.47 -10.06 -23.26
N VAL A 243 -4.20 -10.34 -22.18
CA VAL A 243 -3.67 -10.26 -20.81
C VAL A 243 -2.54 -11.30 -20.64
N PRO A 244 -1.44 -10.97 -19.93
CA PRO A 244 -0.39 -11.92 -19.59
C PRO A 244 -0.94 -13.23 -19.01
N VAL A 245 -0.32 -14.36 -19.37
CA VAL A 245 -0.87 -15.70 -19.10
C VAL A 245 -1.10 -15.93 -17.60
N ASN A 246 -0.13 -15.58 -16.78
CA ASN A 246 -0.21 -15.70 -15.32
C ASN A 246 -1.37 -14.88 -14.72
N ILE A 247 -1.63 -13.66 -15.22
CA ILE A 247 -2.77 -12.84 -14.79
C ILE A 247 -4.08 -13.48 -15.26
N ALA A 248 -4.13 -13.96 -16.51
CA ALA A 248 -5.31 -14.61 -17.07
C ALA A 248 -5.66 -15.92 -16.34
N GLU A 249 -4.65 -16.70 -15.94
CA GLU A 249 -4.81 -17.91 -15.12
C GLU A 249 -5.33 -17.59 -13.72
N ASP A 250 -4.86 -16.50 -13.11
CA ASP A 250 -5.34 -16.07 -11.79
C ASP A 250 -6.81 -15.62 -11.86
N LEU A 251 -7.20 -14.86 -12.90
CA LEU A 251 -8.59 -14.46 -13.15
C LEU A 251 -9.53 -15.62 -13.50
N ALA A 252 -9.00 -16.78 -13.89
CA ALA A 252 -9.80 -17.97 -14.19
C ALA A 252 -10.13 -18.83 -12.95
N ARG A 253 -9.61 -18.48 -11.77
CA ARG A 253 -9.88 -19.18 -10.51
C ARG A 253 -11.33 -18.96 -10.05
N LYS A 254 -11.93 -19.99 -9.45
CA LYS A 254 -13.35 -20.00 -9.05
C LYS A 254 -13.60 -19.68 -7.58
N ASP A 255 -12.55 -19.74 -6.77
CA ASP A 255 -12.56 -19.73 -5.31
C ASP A 255 -12.05 -18.41 -4.72
N ASP A 256 -11.93 -17.36 -5.55
CA ASP A 256 -11.49 -16.00 -5.18
C ASP A 256 -10.13 -15.96 -4.46
N SER A 257 -9.37 -17.04 -4.61
CA SER A 257 -8.01 -17.24 -4.12
C SER A 257 -6.99 -16.66 -5.10
N PHE A 258 -7.24 -15.44 -5.56
CA PHE A 258 -6.30 -14.71 -6.41
C PHE A 258 -4.96 -14.58 -5.70
N THR A 259 -3.90 -14.85 -6.46
CA THR A 259 -2.52 -14.58 -6.05
C THR A 259 -2.10 -13.15 -6.35
N MET A 260 -2.84 -12.46 -7.22
CA MET A 260 -2.62 -11.08 -7.62
C MET A 260 -3.73 -10.16 -7.11
N LEU A 261 -3.47 -8.86 -7.18
CA LEU A 261 -4.39 -7.81 -6.71
C LEU A 261 -5.20 -7.23 -7.88
N PHE A 262 -6.50 -7.07 -7.65
CA PHE A 262 -7.45 -6.48 -8.61
C PHE A 262 -8.37 -5.49 -7.88
N TYR A 263 -8.64 -4.32 -8.48
CA TYR A 263 -9.42 -3.24 -7.85
C TYR A 263 -10.94 -3.38 -7.99
N GLU A 264 -11.39 -3.90 -9.12
CA GLU A 264 -12.82 -3.99 -9.42
C GLU A 264 -13.07 -5.26 -10.21
N ILE A 265 -13.46 -6.32 -9.54
CA ILE A 265 -13.90 -7.56 -10.18
C ILE A 265 -15.40 -7.44 -10.45
N LYS A 266 -15.86 -7.76 -11.66
CA LYS A 266 -17.28 -7.88 -12.00
C LYS A 266 -17.57 -9.30 -12.41
N ARG A 267 -18.69 -9.82 -11.93
CA ARG A 267 -19.18 -11.16 -12.23
C ARG A 267 -20.51 -11.13 -12.95
N ASP A 268 -20.75 -12.16 -13.75
CA ASP A 268 -22.07 -12.44 -14.31
C ASP A 268 -23.00 -13.10 -13.28
N LYS A 269 -24.20 -13.49 -13.73
CA LYS A 269 -25.21 -14.15 -12.90
C LYS A 269 -24.81 -15.56 -12.45
N ASP A 270 -23.86 -16.17 -13.17
CA ASP A 270 -23.33 -17.51 -12.90
C ASP A 270 -22.05 -17.45 -12.04
N ASN A 271 -21.76 -16.27 -11.49
CA ASN A 271 -20.60 -15.97 -10.65
C ASN A 271 -19.24 -16.06 -11.37
N ASN A 272 -19.22 -16.09 -12.71
CA ASN A 272 -17.97 -16.03 -13.46
C ASN A 272 -17.49 -14.59 -13.58
N ILE A 273 -16.17 -14.38 -13.51
CA ILE A 273 -15.59 -13.06 -13.68
C ILE A 273 -15.67 -12.67 -15.16
N ILE A 274 -16.29 -11.53 -15.43
CA ILE A 274 -16.43 -10.96 -16.78
C ILE A 274 -15.52 -9.75 -17.02
N SER A 275 -15.12 -9.06 -15.95
CA SER A 275 -14.11 -8.01 -16.02
C SER A 275 -13.37 -7.83 -14.71
N ALA A 276 -12.14 -7.34 -14.78
CA ALA A 276 -11.34 -6.99 -13.62
C ALA A 276 -10.51 -5.74 -13.91
N ARG A 277 -10.27 -4.88 -12.91
CA ARG A 277 -9.27 -3.80 -13.00
C ARG A 277 -7.95 -4.20 -12.37
N TRP A 278 -6.85 -3.93 -13.06
CA TRP A 278 -5.52 -4.31 -12.61
C TRP A 278 -5.08 -3.51 -11.37
N GLY A 279 -4.74 -4.20 -10.28
CA GLY A 279 -4.22 -3.59 -9.05
C GLY A 279 -2.81 -4.05 -8.66
N GLY A 280 -2.30 -5.13 -9.26
CA GLY A 280 -1.02 -5.75 -8.94
C GLY A 280 0.22 -5.08 -9.52
N HIS A 281 0.14 -3.84 -10.03
CA HIS A 281 1.32 -3.16 -10.60
C HIS A 281 2.31 -2.76 -9.49
N PRO A 282 3.56 -3.24 -9.51
CA PRO A 282 4.52 -2.99 -8.44
C PRO A 282 4.89 -1.51 -8.26
N PHE A 283 4.76 -0.70 -9.32
CA PHE A 283 5.13 0.72 -9.32
C PHE A 283 3.94 1.68 -9.28
N GLY A 284 2.70 1.18 -9.11
CA GLY A 284 1.51 2.02 -9.03
C GLY A 284 1.34 2.97 -10.22
N LYS A 285 0.97 4.24 -9.95
CA LYS A 285 0.85 5.36 -10.91
C LYS A 285 1.73 6.54 -10.46
N HIS A 286 1.92 7.51 -11.36
CA HIS A 286 2.59 8.79 -11.05
C HIS A 286 4.04 8.66 -10.55
N ALA A 287 4.84 7.83 -11.24
CA ALA A 287 6.24 7.60 -10.89
C ALA A 287 7.15 8.73 -11.40
N LEU A 288 8.14 9.09 -10.58
CA LEU A 288 9.22 10.01 -10.91
C LEU A 288 10.53 9.22 -11.09
N MET A 289 11.11 9.27 -12.29
CA MET A 289 12.40 8.65 -12.59
C MET A 289 13.55 9.62 -12.29
N LEU A 290 14.60 9.11 -11.64
CA LEU A 290 15.76 9.91 -11.27
C LEU A 290 16.95 9.68 -12.22
N MET A 291 17.71 10.74 -12.45
CA MET A 291 19.01 10.74 -13.12
C MET A 291 20.05 11.31 -12.17
N ASP A 292 21.25 10.74 -12.17
CA ASP A 292 22.35 11.21 -11.32
C ASP A 292 22.99 12.51 -11.85
N ASP A 293 23.96 13.03 -11.10
CA ASP A 293 24.71 14.25 -11.44
C ASP A 293 25.61 14.12 -12.67
N LYS A 294 25.90 12.89 -13.10
CA LYS A 294 26.66 12.56 -14.32
C LYS A 294 25.75 12.40 -15.55
N ASN A 295 24.47 12.72 -15.41
CA ASN A 295 23.44 12.53 -16.43
C ASN A 295 23.23 11.06 -16.84
N VAL A 296 23.50 10.13 -15.93
CA VAL A 296 23.19 8.71 -16.11
C VAL A 296 21.80 8.44 -15.57
N ILE A 297 20.90 7.96 -16.46
CA ILE A 297 19.56 7.54 -16.07
C ILE A 297 19.69 6.38 -15.09
N THR A 298 19.13 6.54 -13.90
CA THR A 298 19.16 5.51 -12.86
C THR A 298 17.88 4.68 -12.90
N SER A 299 17.91 3.50 -12.28
CA SER A 299 16.71 2.69 -12.04
C SER A 299 15.92 3.15 -10.80
N ILE A 300 16.32 4.25 -10.15
CA ILE A 300 15.70 4.73 -8.92
C ILE A 300 14.44 5.51 -9.26
N LEU A 301 13.33 5.08 -8.66
CA LEU A 301 12.02 5.69 -8.80
C LEU A 301 11.58 6.28 -7.47
N ILE A 302 10.91 7.44 -7.51
CA ILE A 302 10.02 7.87 -6.43
C ILE A 302 8.60 7.56 -6.90
N HIS A 303 7.91 6.66 -6.21
CA HIS A 303 6.59 6.18 -6.65
C HIS A 303 5.75 5.64 -5.50
N THR A 304 4.47 5.40 -5.76
CA THR A 304 3.62 4.61 -4.86
C THR A 304 3.60 3.14 -5.26
N ASN A 305 3.39 2.25 -4.29
CA ASN A 305 3.21 0.82 -4.55
C ASN A 305 1.74 0.56 -4.95
N GLY A 306 1.49 -0.35 -5.90
CA GLY A 306 0.13 -0.72 -6.29
C GLY A 306 -0.75 -1.21 -5.14
N GLN A 307 -0.16 -1.89 -4.15
CA GLN A 307 -0.89 -2.31 -2.95
C GLN A 307 -1.36 -1.11 -2.11
N LEU A 308 -0.58 -0.02 -2.02
CA LEU A 308 -0.99 1.18 -1.27
C LEU A 308 -2.21 1.87 -1.92
N LEU A 309 -2.35 1.75 -3.24
CA LEU A 309 -3.53 2.24 -3.97
C LEU A 309 -4.78 1.36 -3.72
N LEU A 310 -4.63 0.07 -3.42
CA LEU A 310 -5.75 -0.79 -2.99
C LEU A 310 -6.24 -0.36 -1.62
N GLU A 311 -5.30 -0.23 -0.71
CA GLU A 311 -5.53 0.21 0.65
C GLU A 311 -6.18 1.59 0.74
N GLU A 312 -5.78 2.51 -0.13
CA GLU A 312 -6.44 3.81 -0.28
C GLU A 312 -7.94 3.66 -0.57
N GLN A 313 -8.32 2.70 -1.43
CA GLN A 313 -9.71 2.39 -1.74
C GLN A 313 -10.42 1.70 -0.58
N GLU A 314 -9.77 0.76 0.11
CA GLU A 314 -10.31 0.09 1.29
C GLU A 314 -10.64 1.08 2.42
N MET A 315 -9.73 2.02 2.69
CA MET A 315 -10.01 3.11 3.63
C MET A 315 -11.20 3.97 3.19
N LEU A 316 -11.32 4.24 1.89
CA LEU A 316 -12.45 4.98 1.34
C LEU A 316 -13.78 4.23 1.50
N TYR A 317 -13.77 2.89 1.42
CA TYR A 317 -14.95 2.07 1.71
C TYR A 317 -15.36 2.15 3.18
N TYR A 318 -14.41 2.04 4.13
CA TYR A 318 -14.74 2.24 5.54
C TYR A 318 -15.36 3.61 5.80
N ILE A 319 -14.78 4.68 5.24
CA ILE A 319 -15.35 6.04 5.36
C ILE A 319 -16.76 6.11 4.76
N THR A 320 -16.98 5.44 3.62
CA THR A 320 -18.29 5.36 2.98
C THR A 320 -19.31 4.66 3.88
N ASP A 321 -18.94 3.51 4.45
CA ASP A 321 -19.80 2.72 5.33
C ASP A 321 -20.09 3.45 6.65
N MET A 322 -19.12 4.21 7.18
CA MET A 322 -19.32 5.11 8.31
C MET A 322 -20.39 6.17 7.98
N ILE A 323 -20.33 6.79 6.79
CA ILE A 323 -21.30 7.80 6.35
C ILE A 323 -22.70 7.20 6.18
N ILE A 324 -22.83 6.00 5.59
CA ILE A 324 -24.15 5.40 5.33
C ILE A 324 -24.72 4.60 6.52
N SER A 325 -23.94 4.43 7.58
CA SER A 325 -24.38 3.76 8.81
C SER A 325 -25.54 4.49 9.50
N ASP A 326 -26.27 3.78 10.35
CA ASP A 326 -27.39 4.36 11.12
C ASP A 326 -26.93 5.58 11.95
N LYS A 327 -27.76 6.64 12.01
CA LYS A 327 -27.43 7.93 12.62
C LYS A 327 -27.06 7.81 14.11
N GLU A 328 -27.78 6.96 14.83
CA GLU A 328 -27.61 6.78 16.28
C GLU A 328 -26.47 5.82 16.65
N LYS A 329 -25.88 5.15 15.66
CA LYS A 329 -24.83 4.17 15.88
C LYS A 329 -23.59 4.84 16.46
N THR A 330 -23.04 4.28 17.53
CA THR A 330 -21.77 4.70 18.13
C THR A 330 -20.57 4.12 17.38
N TRP A 331 -19.36 4.62 17.66
CA TRP A 331 -18.13 4.04 17.12
C TRP A 331 -17.99 2.56 17.48
N ASP A 332 -18.24 2.19 18.73
CA ASP A 332 -18.08 0.81 19.19
C ASP A 332 -19.08 -0.12 18.50
N GLU A 333 -20.35 0.28 18.39
CA GLU A 333 -21.35 -0.48 17.62
C GLU A 333 -21.00 -0.57 16.13
N PHE A 334 -20.38 0.47 15.55
CA PHE A 334 -19.88 0.43 14.18
C PHE A 334 -18.75 -0.60 14.05
N VAL A 335 -17.77 -0.61 14.96
CA VAL A 335 -16.69 -1.59 14.98
C VAL A 335 -17.24 -3.02 15.13
N GLU A 336 -18.15 -3.26 16.08
CA GLU A 336 -18.73 -4.59 16.31
C GLU A 336 -19.51 -5.14 15.09
N SER A 337 -19.94 -4.27 14.18
CA SER A 337 -20.58 -4.69 12.93
C SER A 337 -19.63 -4.97 11.76
N HIS A 338 -18.32 -4.70 11.93
CA HIS A 338 -17.30 -4.92 10.89
C HIS A 338 -16.17 -5.78 11.46
N GLN A 339 -16.22 -7.08 11.15
CA GLN A 339 -15.21 -8.06 11.60
C GLN A 339 -13.75 -7.59 11.41
N PRO A 340 -13.37 -6.96 10.28
CA PRO A 340 -12.01 -6.45 10.11
C PRO A 340 -11.61 -5.38 11.13
N LEU A 341 -12.54 -4.48 11.51
CA LEU A 341 -12.25 -3.42 12.48
C LEU A 341 -12.09 -3.97 13.90
N ILE A 342 -12.77 -5.07 14.22
CA ILE A 342 -12.57 -5.81 15.48
C ILE A 342 -11.14 -6.33 15.57
N GLU A 343 -10.63 -6.93 14.48
CA GLU A 343 -9.25 -7.42 14.42
C GLU A 343 -8.24 -6.27 14.52
N MET A 344 -8.45 -5.18 13.80
CA MET A 344 -7.60 -3.99 13.90
C MET A 344 -7.60 -3.38 15.31
N ARG A 345 -8.76 -3.38 16.00
CA ARG A 345 -8.87 -2.97 17.40
C ARG A 345 -8.01 -3.86 18.31
N TYR A 346 -8.13 -5.18 18.20
CA TYR A 346 -7.33 -6.09 19.01
C TYR A 346 -5.82 -5.95 18.76
N ILE A 347 -5.41 -5.75 17.50
CA ILE A 347 -4.01 -5.47 17.16
C ILE A 347 -3.56 -4.14 17.79
N ASN A 348 -4.38 -3.09 17.70
CA ASN A 348 -4.08 -1.79 18.31
C ASN A 348 -3.89 -1.92 19.83
N ASP A 349 -4.82 -2.60 20.51
CA ASP A 349 -4.75 -2.81 21.97
C ASP A 349 -3.51 -3.64 22.36
N PHE A 350 -3.20 -4.67 21.57
CA PHE A 350 -2.01 -5.48 21.76
C PHE A 350 -0.71 -4.67 21.60
N ILE A 351 -0.60 -3.79 20.60
CA ILE A 351 0.60 -2.95 20.44
C ILE A 351 0.79 -2.01 21.63
N GLN A 352 -0.31 -1.48 22.19
CA GLN A 352 -0.27 -0.62 23.37
C GLN A 352 0.11 -1.39 24.64
N ASN A 353 -0.31 -2.66 24.75
CA ASN A 353 0.04 -3.52 25.88
C ASN A 353 0.35 -4.97 25.43
N PRO A 354 1.57 -5.23 24.93
CA PRO A 354 1.93 -6.55 24.38
C PRO A 354 1.97 -7.70 25.41
N GLN A 355 1.80 -7.39 26.69
CA GLN A 355 1.79 -8.37 27.78
C GLN A 355 0.38 -8.90 28.08
N ASN A 356 -0.67 -8.15 27.72
CA ASN A 356 -2.06 -8.59 27.87
C ASN A 356 -2.55 -9.16 26.53
N SER A 357 -2.60 -10.49 26.40
CA SER A 357 -2.96 -11.16 25.15
C SER A 357 -4.48 -11.22 24.93
N SER A 358 -5.09 -10.12 24.49
CA SER A 358 -6.44 -10.15 23.88
C SER A 358 -6.39 -10.60 22.42
N PHE A 359 -5.22 -10.53 21.78
CA PHE A 359 -5.02 -10.97 20.39
C PHE A 359 -4.68 -12.46 20.33
N ALA A 360 -5.45 -13.23 19.56
CA ALA A 360 -5.45 -14.70 19.62
C ALA A 360 -4.38 -15.40 18.75
N ASP A 361 -3.73 -14.71 17.81
CA ASP A 361 -2.71 -15.34 16.96
C ASP A 361 -1.32 -15.33 17.62
N ASN A 362 -1.00 -16.45 18.28
CA ASN A 362 0.27 -16.67 18.95
C ASN A 362 1.47 -16.61 18.00
N LYS A 363 1.30 -16.96 16.71
CA LYS A 363 2.40 -16.92 15.74
C LYS A 363 2.77 -15.49 15.42
N SER A 364 1.83 -14.67 14.95
CA SER A 364 2.14 -13.28 14.59
C SER A 364 2.54 -12.45 15.81
N THR A 365 1.94 -12.73 16.98
CA THR A 365 2.35 -12.16 18.28
C THR A 365 3.83 -12.46 18.58
N ALA A 366 4.26 -13.70 18.40
CA ALA A 366 5.64 -14.09 18.66
C ALA A 366 6.61 -13.38 17.71
N PHE A 367 6.28 -13.27 16.42
CA PHE A 367 7.11 -12.52 15.46
C PHE A 367 7.15 -11.02 15.75
N PHE A 368 6.01 -10.41 16.10
CA PHE A 368 5.95 -9.00 16.51
C PHE A 368 6.84 -8.74 17.75
N LYS A 369 6.69 -9.56 18.80
CA LYS A 369 7.49 -9.46 20.02
C LYS A 369 8.97 -9.65 19.72
N LEU A 370 9.31 -10.63 18.88
CA LEU A 370 10.69 -10.86 18.45
C LEU A 370 11.26 -9.62 17.73
N ALA A 371 10.52 -9.04 16.77
CA ALA A 371 10.92 -7.83 16.04
C ALA A 371 11.26 -6.67 16.99
N ASN A 372 10.45 -6.53 18.05
CA ASN A 372 10.55 -5.46 19.03
C ASN A 372 11.43 -5.79 20.25
N ASN A 373 12.16 -6.92 20.23
CA ASN A 373 13.00 -7.40 21.35
C ASN A 373 12.23 -7.58 22.67
N LEU A 374 10.95 -7.95 22.60
CA LEU A 374 10.12 -8.26 23.75
C LEU A 374 10.26 -9.74 24.13
N SER A 375 10.07 -10.03 25.42
CA SER A 375 10.10 -11.40 25.93
C SER A 375 8.97 -12.25 25.36
N LEU A 376 9.31 -13.45 24.91
CA LEU A 376 8.35 -14.46 24.44
C LEU A 376 7.97 -15.41 25.57
N SER A 377 6.69 -15.76 25.65
CA SER A 377 6.17 -16.83 26.49
C SER A 377 6.70 -18.20 26.05
N ALA A 378 6.52 -19.23 26.87
CA ALA A 378 6.92 -20.59 26.51
C ALA A 378 6.17 -21.10 25.27
N GLU A 379 4.89 -20.73 25.12
CA GLU A 379 4.06 -21.11 23.99
C GLU A 379 4.45 -20.36 22.71
N GLU A 380 4.69 -19.04 22.80
CA GLU A 380 5.12 -18.20 21.68
C GLU A 380 6.44 -18.69 21.07
N LYS A 381 7.37 -19.18 21.90
CA LYS A 381 8.65 -19.74 21.44
C LYS A 381 8.50 -20.94 20.52
N LEU A 382 7.41 -21.71 20.63
CA LEU A 382 7.16 -22.87 19.77
C LEU A 382 6.88 -22.47 18.32
N TYR A 383 6.43 -21.24 18.08
CA TYR A 383 6.10 -20.73 16.75
C TYR A 383 7.27 -20.08 16.03
N VAL A 384 8.38 -19.82 16.72
CA VAL A 384 9.54 -19.12 16.18
C VAL A 384 10.68 -20.10 15.93
N PRO A 385 10.97 -20.45 14.68
CA PRO A 385 12.14 -21.25 14.35
C PRO A 385 13.47 -20.63 14.81
N ASP A 386 14.43 -21.49 15.19
CA ASP A 386 15.75 -21.11 15.70
C ASP A 386 16.53 -20.14 14.78
N TYR A 387 16.32 -20.20 13.46
CA TYR A 387 17.01 -19.35 12.49
C TYR A 387 16.60 -17.87 12.60
N TYR A 388 15.41 -17.55 13.11
CA TYR A 388 14.99 -16.16 13.36
C TYR A 388 15.71 -15.55 14.57
N TYR A 389 15.91 -16.32 15.64
CA TYR A 389 16.74 -15.86 16.76
C TYR A 389 18.19 -15.65 16.33
N LEU A 390 18.72 -16.56 15.50
CA LEU A 390 20.07 -16.43 14.96
C LEU A 390 20.19 -15.19 14.06
N SER A 391 19.22 -14.94 13.17
CA SER A 391 19.24 -13.76 12.30
C SER A 391 19.23 -12.45 13.08
N GLN A 392 18.45 -12.37 14.17
CA GLN A 392 18.42 -11.21 15.04
C GLN A 392 19.77 -10.98 15.72
N ARG A 393 20.41 -12.02 16.25
CA ARG A 393 21.74 -11.93 16.88
C ARG A 393 22.81 -11.47 15.87
N VAL A 394 22.84 -12.07 14.68
CA VAL A 394 23.80 -11.74 13.62
C VAL A 394 23.60 -10.31 13.13
N THR A 395 22.35 -9.91 12.86
CA THR A 395 22.01 -8.57 12.38
C THR A 395 22.40 -7.51 13.41
N ARG A 396 22.10 -7.75 14.70
CA ARG A 396 22.48 -6.85 15.79
C ARG A 396 24.00 -6.70 15.90
N ALA A 397 24.74 -7.80 15.90
CA ALA A 397 26.21 -7.76 15.94
C ALA A 397 26.78 -6.94 14.77
N THR A 398 26.25 -7.15 13.56
CA THR A 398 26.73 -6.45 12.36
C THR A 398 26.39 -4.96 12.39
N LYS A 399 25.21 -4.57 12.90
CA LYS A 399 24.83 -3.16 13.13
C LYS A 399 25.82 -2.43 14.04
N TYR A 400 26.38 -3.12 15.03
CA TYR A 400 27.44 -2.59 15.91
C TYR A 400 28.85 -2.80 15.37
N LYS A 401 29.00 -3.12 14.07
CA LYS A 401 30.28 -3.38 13.40
C LYS A 401 31.11 -4.48 14.09
N MET A 402 30.45 -5.43 14.75
CA MET A 402 31.09 -6.58 15.39
C MET A 402 31.07 -7.79 14.46
N THR A 403 32.15 -8.60 14.50
CA THR A 403 32.15 -9.90 13.85
C THR A 403 31.35 -10.89 14.70
N TYR A 404 30.31 -11.49 14.14
CA TYR A 404 29.54 -12.53 14.83
C TYR A 404 30.28 -13.88 14.77
N ALA A 405 30.66 -14.41 15.94
CA ALA A 405 31.28 -15.71 16.05
C ALA A 405 30.21 -16.80 16.20
N PHE A 406 30.04 -17.64 15.17
CA PHE A 406 29.06 -18.73 15.19
C PHE A 406 29.46 -19.83 16.17
N SER A 407 28.61 -20.06 17.18
CA SER A 407 28.75 -21.17 18.12
C SER A 407 28.46 -22.53 17.46
N SER A 408 28.78 -23.63 18.13
CA SER A 408 28.42 -24.98 17.66
C SER A 408 26.90 -25.16 17.50
N ALA A 409 26.10 -24.51 18.38
CA ALA A 409 24.65 -24.50 18.26
C ALA A 409 24.19 -23.73 17.02
N ASP A 410 24.80 -22.57 16.73
CA ASP A 410 24.46 -21.79 15.54
C ASP A 410 24.80 -22.56 14.25
N LYS A 411 25.93 -23.27 14.23
CA LYS A 411 26.32 -24.12 13.08
C LYS A 411 25.33 -25.25 12.82
N ARG A 412 24.73 -25.82 13.88
CA ARG A 412 23.66 -26.80 13.75
C ARG A 412 22.44 -26.20 13.08
N VAL A 413 21.98 -25.02 13.53
CA VAL A 413 20.85 -24.29 12.93
C VAL A 413 21.14 -23.99 11.45
N LEU A 414 22.32 -23.47 11.11
CA LEU A 414 22.71 -23.21 9.72
C LEU A 414 22.64 -24.47 8.85
N SER A 415 23.12 -25.61 9.37
CA SER A 415 23.10 -26.90 8.66
C SER A 415 21.67 -27.43 8.49
N GLU A 416 20.85 -27.36 9.54
CA GLU A 416 19.47 -27.83 9.54
C GLU A 416 18.61 -27.06 8.52
N TRP A 417 18.79 -25.74 8.48
CA TRP A 417 18.05 -24.84 7.59
C TRP A 417 18.75 -24.60 6.26
N ARG A 418 19.87 -25.29 6.02
CA ARG A 418 20.67 -25.29 4.78
C ARG A 418 21.05 -23.89 4.31
N ILE A 419 21.37 -23.02 5.27
CA ILE A 419 21.86 -21.66 5.00
C ILE A 419 23.38 -21.79 4.72
N SER A 420 23.80 -21.43 3.50
CA SER A 420 25.20 -21.49 3.09
C SER A 420 26.11 -20.63 3.99
N GLN A 421 27.28 -21.16 4.35
CA GLN A 421 28.31 -20.44 5.12
C GLN A 421 29.27 -19.62 4.25
N ASP A 422 28.84 -19.26 3.05
CA ASP A 422 29.63 -18.45 2.11
C ASP A 422 29.51 -16.94 2.43
N LYS A 423 30.17 -16.11 1.62
CA LYS A 423 30.11 -14.63 1.75
C LYS A 423 28.68 -14.07 1.72
N MET A 424 27.71 -14.84 1.21
CA MET A 424 26.30 -14.47 1.08
C MET A 424 25.47 -14.73 2.34
N ILE A 425 26.11 -15.18 3.43
CA ILE A 425 25.42 -15.48 4.69
C ILE A 425 24.78 -14.25 5.33
N TYR A 426 25.46 -13.10 5.34
CA TYR A 426 24.92 -11.87 5.97
C TYR A 426 23.70 -11.32 5.24
N PRO A 427 23.71 -11.15 3.91
CA PRO A 427 22.50 -10.74 3.19
C PRO A 427 21.29 -11.67 3.37
N LYS A 428 21.51 -12.98 3.52
CA LYS A 428 20.42 -13.92 3.85
C LYS A 428 19.89 -13.72 5.27
N PHE A 429 20.76 -13.46 6.24
CA PHE A 429 20.33 -13.12 7.60
C PHE A 429 19.56 -11.81 7.67
N TYR A 430 19.98 -10.79 6.92
CA TYR A 430 19.19 -9.58 6.79
C TYR A 430 17.83 -9.85 6.15
N GLY A 431 17.75 -10.74 5.17
CA GLY A 431 16.47 -11.16 4.57
C GLY A 431 15.52 -11.81 5.57
N ILE A 432 16.03 -12.75 6.37
CA ILE A 432 15.28 -13.37 7.47
C ILE A 432 14.86 -12.31 8.51
N TYR A 433 15.75 -11.37 8.82
CA TYR A 433 15.45 -10.28 9.75
C TYR A 433 14.33 -9.39 9.20
N TYR A 434 14.40 -8.98 7.93
CA TYR A 434 13.36 -8.18 7.29
C TYR A 434 12.01 -8.89 7.24
N ASP A 435 12.00 -10.22 7.07
CA ASP A 435 10.78 -11.02 7.19
C ASP A 435 10.13 -10.89 8.59
N ILE A 436 10.91 -10.95 9.68
CA ILE A 436 10.41 -10.66 11.04
C ILE A 436 9.82 -9.24 11.12
N PHE A 437 10.50 -8.24 10.54
CA PHE A 437 10.06 -6.84 10.57
C PHE A 437 8.76 -6.60 9.79
N SER A 438 8.44 -7.44 8.80
CA SER A 438 7.17 -7.32 8.08
C SER A 438 5.95 -7.56 8.99
N TYR A 439 6.10 -8.39 10.03
CA TYR A 439 5.07 -8.59 11.06
C TYR A 439 4.86 -7.34 11.91
N ASP A 440 5.94 -6.68 12.34
CA ASP A 440 5.86 -5.39 13.04
C ASP A 440 5.20 -4.32 12.17
N LEU A 441 5.62 -4.23 10.90
CA LEU A 441 5.03 -3.31 9.94
C LEU A 441 3.52 -3.53 9.78
N SER A 442 3.10 -4.80 9.62
CA SER A 442 1.69 -5.19 9.49
C SER A 442 0.88 -4.75 10.71
N PHE A 443 1.36 -5.06 11.92
CA PHE A 443 0.69 -4.71 13.16
C PHE A 443 0.53 -3.20 13.30
N ARG A 444 1.62 -2.46 13.13
CA ARG A 444 1.60 -0.99 13.22
C ARG A 444 0.69 -0.37 12.18
N LYS A 445 0.58 -0.97 10.99
CA LYS A 445 -0.32 -0.52 9.93
C LYS A 445 -1.78 -0.72 10.30
N SER A 446 -2.17 -1.92 10.74
CA SER A 446 -3.54 -2.19 11.22
C SER A 446 -3.94 -1.29 12.38
N ALA A 447 -3.03 -1.05 13.33
CA ALA A 447 -3.26 -0.10 14.42
C ALA A 447 -3.39 1.35 13.92
N SER A 448 -2.56 1.77 12.95
CA SER A 448 -2.67 3.09 12.32
C SER A 448 -4.02 3.29 11.65
N TRP A 449 -4.53 2.27 10.94
CA TRP A 449 -5.84 2.30 10.30
C TRP A 449 -6.95 2.46 11.33
N TYR A 450 -6.95 1.62 12.37
CA TYR A 450 -7.95 1.69 13.44
C TYR A 450 -8.01 3.09 14.07
N ASN A 451 -6.85 3.63 14.47
CA ASN A 451 -6.78 4.95 15.09
C ASN A 451 -7.23 6.06 14.13
N SER A 452 -6.87 5.96 12.86
CA SER A 452 -7.24 6.96 11.85
C SER A 452 -8.73 6.92 11.54
N LEU A 453 -9.34 5.75 11.45
CA LEU A 453 -10.79 5.59 11.29
C LEU A 453 -11.54 6.07 12.54
N ARG A 454 -11.02 5.80 13.75
CA ARG A 454 -11.60 6.31 15.00
C ARG A 454 -11.63 7.82 15.05
N ILE A 455 -10.54 8.48 14.64
CA ILE A 455 -10.46 9.93 14.55
C ILE A 455 -11.44 10.43 13.48
N THR A 456 -11.45 9.78 12.32
CA THR A 456 -12.31 10.14 11.18
C THR A 456 -13.80 10.03 11.52
N TRP A 457 -14.19 9.11 12.42
CA TRP A 457 -15.58 8.92 12.87
C TRP A 457 -16.25 10.20 13.31
N ASP A 458 -15.56 11.02 14.10
CA ASP A 458 -16.13 12.27 14.61
C ASP A 458 -16.17 13.34 13.50
N TYR A 459 -15.17 13.34 12.61
CA TYR A 459 -15.10 14.28 11.48
C TYR A 459 -16.12 14.04 10.38
N VAL A 460 -16.57 12.79 10.18
CA VAL A 460 -17.56 12.47 9.13
C VAL A 460 -19.00 12.73 9.56
N GLN A 461 -19.26 13.08 10.82
CA GLN A 461 -20.64 13.27 11.30
C GLN A 461 -21.42 14.39 10.58
N PRO A 462 -20.86 15.59 10.34
CA PRO A 462 -21.55 16.63 9.57
C PRO A 462 -21.85 16.16 8.14
N LEU A 463 -20.88 15.50 7.51
CA LEU A 463 -21.03 14.95 6.17
C LEU A 463 -22.11 13.86 6.09
N LYS A 464 -22.16 12.98 7.10
CA LYS A 464 -23.19 11.96 7.28
C LYS A 464 -24.58 12.57 7.38
N GLN A 465 -24.76 13.63 8.16
CA GLN A 465 -26.05 14.31 8.29
C GLN A 465 -26.55 14.83 6.94
N GLU A 466 -25.69 15.51 6.18
CA GLU A 466 -26.04 16.05 4.86
C GLU A 466 -26.33 14.96 3.83
N PHE A 467 -25.57 13.86 3.84
CA PHE A 467 -25.87 12.71 2.99
C PHE A 467 -27.23 12.10 3.30
N MET A 468 -27.57 11.95 4.58
CA MET A 468 -28.86 11.39 4.98
C MET A 468 -30.02 12.31 4.57
N VAL A 469 -29.90 13.62 4.74
CA VAL A 469 -30.89 14.58 4.22
C VAL A 469 -31.04 14.47 2.70
N TYR A 470 -29.93 14.28 1.97
CA TYR A 470 -29.97 14.04 0.53
C TYR A 470 -30.66 12.72 0.19
N PHE A 471 -30.39 11.62 0.90
CA PHE A 471 -31.01 10.33 0.64
C PHE A 471 -32.51 10.33 0.93
N ASP A 472 -32.91 10.91 2.07
CA ASP A 472 -34.31 11.00 2.49
C ASP A 472 -35.13 11.84 1.50
N LYS A 473 -34.61 13.00 1.08
CA LYS A 473 -35.28 13.87 0.11
C LYS A 473 -35.49 13.21 -1.26
N ASN A 474 -34.63 12.27 -1.61
CA ASN A 474 -34.56 11.66 -2.93
C ASN A 474 -35.01 10.19 -2.94
N ASN A 475 -35.58 9.70 -1.83
CA ASN A 475 -36.06 8.32 -1.67
C ASN A 475 -35.00 7.26 -2.03
N ILE A 476 -33.73 7.52 -1.69
CA ILE A 476 -32.65 6.55 -1.87
C ILE A 476 -32.57 5.71 -0.60
N GLU A 477 -33.32 4.61 -0.54
CA GLU A 477 -33.45 3.78 0.67
C GLU A 477 -32.38 2.68 0.74
N SER A 478 -32.02 2.10 -0.40
CA SER A 478 -31.07 0.99 -0.53
C SER A 478 -29.68 1.36 0.01
N PRO A 479 -29.13 0.67 1.03
CA PRO A 479 -27.77 0.91 1.53
C PRO A 479 -26.71 0.78 0.44
N ILE A 480 -26.93 -0.15 -0.50
CA ILE A 480 -26.07 -0.34 -1.66
C ILE A 480 -26.05 0.92 -2.52
N ASP A 481 -27.21 1.49 -2.83
CA ASP A 481 -27.26 2.67 -3.70
C ASP A 481 -26.80 3.94 -2.98
N ARG A 482 -27.02 4.05 -1.66
CA ARG A 482 -26.44 5.10 -0.82
C ARG A 482 -24.92 5.08 -0.88
N GLY A 483 -24.31 3.92 -0.65
CA GLY A 483 -22.87 3.80 -0.67
C GLY A 483 -22.28 4.00 -2.07
N LYS A 484 -22.99 3.69 -3.16
CA LYS A 484 -22.54 4.03 -4.54
C LYS A 484 -22.34 5.53 -4.71
N VAL A 485 -23.34 6.30 -4.27
CA VAL A 485 -23.31 7.77 -4.37
C VAL A 485 -22.18 8.34 -3.51
N CYS A 486 -22.10 7.92 -2.25
CA CYS A 486 -21.03 8.34 -1.33
C CYS A 486 -19.65 8.01 -1.88
N PHE A 487 -19.40 6.75 -2.24
CA PHE A 487 -18.12 6.29 -2.73
C PHE A 487 -17.70 7.03 -4.00
N SER A 488 -18.62 7.23 -4.96
CA SER A 488 -18.32 7.96 -6.19
C SER A 488 -17.90 9.41 -5.92
N LEU A 489 -18.59 10.11 -5.03
CA LEU A 489 -18.28 11.49 -4.67
C LEU A 489 -16.96 11.60 -3.91
N LEU A 490 -16.74 10.72 -2.93
CA LEU A 490 -15.51 10.72 -2.14
C LEU A 490 -14.30 10.26 -2.97
N SER A 491 -14.48 9.33 -3.92
CA SER A 491 -13.42 8.91 -4.85
C SER A 491 -12.99 10.06 -5.77
N ASN A 492 -13.93 10.91 -6.21
CA ASN A 492 -13.59 12.15 -6.92
C ASN A 492 -12.75 13.09 -6.04
N ARG A 493 -13.15 13.28 -4.78
CA ARG A 493 -12.41 14.13 -3.82
C ARG A 493 -11.03 13.57 -3.48
N LEU A 494 -10.89 12.25 -3.37
CA LEU A 494 -9.60 11.57 -3.20
C LEU A 494 -8.62 11.92 -4.34
N ARG A 495 -9.15 12.16 -5.55
CA ARG A 495 -8.38 12.63 -6.72
C ARG A 495 -8.39 14.15 -6.87
N PHE A 496 -8.67 14.89 -5.79
CA PHE A 496 -8.69 16.36 -5.73
C PHE A 496 -9.69 17.04 -6.68
N GLY A 497 -10.63 16.29 -7.25
CA GLY A 497 -11.69 16.85 -8.08
C GLY A 497 -12.69 17.62 -7.23
N THR A 498 -13.26 18.70 -7.76
CA THR A 498 -14.28 19.49 -7.05
C THR A 498 -15.65 18.90 -7.33
N VAL A 499 -16.47 18.70 -6.29
CA VAL A 499 -17.87 18.30 -6.46
C VAL A 499 -18.71 19.55 -6.74
N SER A 500 -19.58 19.47 -7.74
CA SER A 500 -20.52 20.52 -8.12
C SER A 500 -21.90 19.94 -8.38
N SER A 501 -22.92 20.79 -8.49
CA SER A 501 -24.29 20.36 -8.77
C SER A 501 -24.43 19.66 -10.13
N LEU A 502 -23.51 19.91 -11.05
CA LEU A 502 -23.45 19.29 -12.39
C LEU A 502 -22.67 17.95 -12.40
N TYR A 503 -21.84 17.70 -11.38
CA TYR A 503 -20.87 16.60 -11.36
C TYR A 503 -21.54 15.23 -11.39
N LEU A 504 -22.60 15.04 -10.58
CA LEU A 504 -23.31 13.76 -10.52
C LEU A 504 -23.98 13.43 -11.87
N TRP A 505 -24.51 14.44 -12.58
CA TRP A 505 -25.19 14.23 -13.86
C TRP A 505 -24.24 13.77 -14.99
N LEU A 506 -22.98 14.23 -14.97
CA LEU A 506 -21.97 13.88 -15.98
C LEU A 506 -21.25 12.56 -15.66
N PHE A 507 -20.92 12.30 -14.40
CA PHE A 507 -20.17 11.10 -13.99
C PHE A 507 -20.99 9.80 -14.16
N LEU A 508 -22.33 9.89 -14.05
CA LEU A 508 -23.24 8.76 -14.23
C LEU A 508 -23.45 8.37 -15.69
N LYS A 509 -23.20 9.29 -16.63
CA LYS A 509 -23.35 9.06 -18.07
C LYS A 509 -22.14 8.40 -18.73
N GLY A 510 -21.12 8.01 -17.96
CA GLY A 510 -19.97 7.28 -18.48
C GLY A 510 -19.20 8.02 -19.57
N MET A 511 -19.07 9.35 -19.45
CA MET A 511 -18.19 10.14 -20.31
C MET A 511 -16.75 10.11 -19.84
#